data_AF-A0A0F9E1G1-F1
#
_entry.id   AF-A0A0F9E1G1-F1
#
_cell.length_a   1.000
_cell.length_b   1.000
_cell.length_c   1.000
_cell.angle_alpha   90.00
_cell.angle_beta   90.00
_cell.angle_gamma   90.00
#
_symmetry.space_group_name_H-M   'P 1'
#
loop_
_entity.id
_entity.type
_entity.pdbx_description
1 polymer ?
#
loop_
_entity_poly.entity_id
_entity_poly.type
_entity_poly.pdbx_seq_one_letter_code
_entity_poly.pdbx_strand_id
1 'polypeptide(L)'
;MENNQIVEQINIVVEVREKAQGMADQKKALYDEFQTTHCEFFGDVVMAGTIVSEAEDKLRELTLQAYAETGNKSPVNGVGIRERTILTYDNKVAFDWAKAHKLALKLDTKTFESIVKADPPSFVTITKEPIATIATELKLVEEGDNG
;
A
#
# COMPACT_ATOMS: atom_id res chain seq x y z
N MET A 1 -23.92 -33.22 -50.79
CA MET A 1 -23.20 -33.71 -49.59
C MET A 1 -22.83 -32.56 -48.66
N GLU A 2 -22.26 -31.46 -49.15
CA GLU A 2 -21.87 -30.29 -48.33
C GLU A 2 -22.99 -29.69 -47.46
N ASN A 3 -24.20 -29.50 -47.99
CA ASN A 3 -25.31 -28.94 -47.19
C ASN A 3 -25.71 -29.84 -46.01
N ASN A 4 -25.49 -31.15 -46.06
CA ASN A 4 -25.84 -32.04 -44.95
C ASN A 4 -24.84 -31.91 -43.79
N GLN A 5 -23.55 -31.73 -44.11
CA GLN A 5 -22.50 -31.49 -43.11
C GLN A 5 -22.68 -30.15 -42.41
N ILE A 6 -23.13 -29.12 -43.13
CA ILE A 6 -23.43 -27.81 -42.55
C ILE A 6 -24.59 -27.92 -41.54
N VAL A 7 -25.66 -28.63 -41.90
CA VAL A 7 -26.82 -28.85 -41.01
C VAL A 7 -26.41 -29.62 -39.75
N GLU A 8 -25.62 -30.69 -39.90
CA GLU A 8 -25.10 -31.47 -38.78
C GLU A 8 -24.23 -30.61 -37.84
N GLN A 9 -23.33 -29.80 -38.40
CA GLN A 9 -22.48 -28.90 -37.62
C GLN A 9 -23.27 -27.81 -36.90
N ILE A 10 -24.35 -27.29 -37.49
CA ILE A 10 -25.24 -26.32 -36.82
C ILE A 10 -25.87 -26.95 -35.58
N ASN A 11 -26.37 -28.19 -35.67
CA ASN A 11 -26.96 -28.89 -34.52
C ASN A 11 -25.93 -29.10 -33.40
N ILE A 12 -24.71 -29.50 -33.75
CA ILE A 12 -23.61 -29.62 -32.78
C ILE A 12 -23.34 -28.27 -32.09
N VAL A 13 -23.29 -27.18 -32.86
CA VAL A 13 -23.04 -25.84 -32.30
C VAL A 13 -24.17 -25.41 -31.37
N VAL A 14 -25.43 -25.72 -31.69
CA VAL A 14 -26.58 -25.44 -30.82
C VAL A 14 -26.42 -26.19 -29.49
N GLU A 15 -26.21 -27.50 -29.52
CA GLU A 15 -26.06 -28.32 -28.31
C GLU A 15 -24.88 -27.84 -27.44
N VAL A 16 -23.73 -27.56 -28.06
CA VAL A 16 -22.54 -27.09 -27.32
C VAL A 16 -22.79 -25.72 -26.70
N ARG A 17 -23.53 -24.82 -27.37
CA ARG A 17 -23.89 -23.50 -26.81
C ARG A 17 -24.84 -23.62 -25.63
N GLU A 18 -25.86 -24.47 -25.73
CA GLU A 18 -26.79 -24.71 -24.62
C GLU A 18 -26.05 -25.28 -23.41
N LYS A 19 -25.15 -26.25 -23.63
CA LYS A 19 -24.32 -26.80 -22.56
C LYS A 19 -23.38 -25.75 -21.96
N ALA A 20 -22.73 -24.94 -22.79
CA ALA A 20 -21.84 -23.88 -22.32
C ALA A 20 -22.60 -22.83 -21.49
N GLN A 21 -23.81 -22.45 -21.93
CA GLN A 21 -24.67 -21.54 -21.19
C GLN A 21 -25.09 -22.13 -19.84
N GLY A 22 -25.53 -23.39 -19.82
CA GLY A 22 -25.88 -24.09 -18.57
C GLY A 22 -24.72 -24.16 -17.58
N MET A 23 -23.50 -24.42 -18.05
CA MET A 23 -22.31 -24.40 -17.20
C MET A 23 -21.97 -23.00 -16.68
N ALA A 24 -22.15 -21.96 -17.51
CA ALA A 24 -21.95 -20.57 -17.10
C ALA A 24 -22.95 -20.16 -16.00
N ASP A 25 -24.22 -20.55 -16.14
CA ASP A 25 -25.26 -20.28 -15.15
C ASP A 25 -25.01 -21.03 -13.84
N GLN A 26 -24.60 -22.31 -13.91
CA GLN A 26 -24.21 -23.09 -12.73
C GLN A 26 -23.00 -22.48 -12.01
N LYS A 27 -21.96 -22.08 -12.76
CA LYS A 27 -20.80 -21.41 -12.18
C LYS A 27 -21.21 -20.13 -11.46
N LYS A 28 -22.09 -19.32 -12.07
CA LYS A 28 -22.59 -18.10 -11.46
C LYS A 28 -23.36 -18.39 -10.18
N ALA A 29 -24.29 -19.35 -10.20
CA ALA A 29 -25.07 -19.73 -9.02
C ALA A 29 -24.18 -20.20 -7.85
N LEU A 30 -23.17 -21.04 -8.13
CA LEU A 30 -22.22 -21.50 -7.11
C LEU A 30 -21.38 -20.36 -6.55
N TYR A 31 -21.00 -19.39 -7.38
CA TYR A 31 -20.25 -18.23 -6.95
C TYR A 31 -21.10 -17.31 -6.06
N ASP A 32 -22.34 -17.05 -6.47
CA ASP A 32 -23.29 -16.22 -5.71
C ASP A 32 -23.65 -16.89 -4.36
N GLU A 33 -23.82 -18.21 -4.34
CA GLU A 33 -24.01 -18.99 -3.12
C GLU A 33 -22.79 -18.88 -2.20
N PHE A 34 -21.59 -19.14 -2.71
CA PHE A 34 -20.35 -19.03 -1.94
C PHE A 34 -20.18 -17.63 -1.33
N GLN A 35 -20.44 -16.57 -2.11
CA GLN A 35 -20.37 -15.20 -1.61
C GLN A 35 -21.40 -14.93 -0.51
N THR A 36 -22.61 -15.47 -0.66
CA THR A 36 -23.67 -15.30 0.33
C THR A 36 -23.37 -16.06 1.62
N THR A 37 -22.92 -17.32 1.52
CA THR A 37 -22.60 -18.16 2.67
C THR A 37 -21.39 -17.63 3.45
N HIS A 38 -20.43 -17.00 2.78
CA HIS A 38 -19.20 -16.53 3.41
C HIS A 38 -19.14 -15.00 3.57
N CYS A 39 -20.24 -14.28 3.35
CA CYS A 39 -20.25 -12.81 3.45
C CYS A 39 -19.85 -12.33 4.86
N GLU A 40 -20.33 -13.01 5.90
CA GLU A 40 -19.99 -12.71 7.29
C GLU A 40 -18.49 -12.87 7.55
N PHE A 41 -17.89 -13.98 7.08
CA PHE A 41 -16.45 -14.20 7.21
C PHE A 41 -15.63 -13.10 6.54
N PHE A 42 -16.01 -12.67 5.34
CA PHE A 42 -15.33 -11.54 4.68
C PHE A 42 -15.52 -10.23 5.46
N GLY A 43 -16.70 -10.02 6.03
CA GLY A 43 -16.97 -8.92 6.96
C GLY A 43 -16.05 -8.96 8.17
N ASP A 44 -15.93 -10.11 8.83
CA ASP A 44 -15.07 -10.32 10.00
C ASP A 44 -13.60 -10.06 9.69
N VAL A 45 -13.12 -10.49 8.51
CA VAL A 45 -11.74 -10.23 8.07
C VAL A 45 -11.49 -8.73 7.90
N VAL A 46 -12.43 -8.00 7.29
CA VAL A 46 -12.33 -6.54 7.16
C VAL A 46 -12.36 -5.87 8.53
N MET A 47 -13.28 -6.27 9.41
CA MET A 47 -13.39 -5.73 10.77
C MET A 47 -12.12 -5.99 11.59
N ALA A 48 -11.57 -7.20 11.55
CA ALA A 48 -10.31 -7.53 12.22
C ALA A 48 -9.15 -6.66 11.70
N GLY A 49 -9.09 -6.42 10.38
CA GLY A 49 -8.12 -5.51 9.79
C GLY A 49 -8.27 -4.06 10.29
N THR A 50 -9.49 -3.57 10.40
CA THR A 50 -9.78 -2.24 10.96
C THR A 50 -9.33 -2.13 12.41
N ILE A 51 -9.65 -3.12 13.26
CA ILE A 51 -9.26 -3.14 14.68
C ILE A 51 -7.73 -3.10 14.82
N VAL A 52 -7.00 -3.89 14.03
CA VAL A 52 -5.53 -3.88 14.04
C VAL A 52 -5.01 -2.50 13.63
N SER A 53 -5.55 -1.91 12.56
CA SER A 53 -5.13 -0.58 12.09
C SER A 53 -5.32 0.49 13.16
N GLU A 54 -6.49 0.52 13.82
CA GLU A 54 -6.79 1.49 14.88
C GLU A 54 -5.86 1.32 16.09
N ALA A 55 -5.59 0.07 16.49
CA ALA A 55 -4.66 -0.23 17.58
C ALA A 55 -3.23 0.18 17.24
N GLU A 56 -2.76 -0.08 16.01
CA GLU A 56 -1.44 0.34 15.55
C GLU A 56 -1.31 1.86 15.45
N ASP A 57 -2.34 2.57 14.98
CA ASP A 57 -2.34 4.02 14.92
C ASP A 57 -2.23 4.62 16.32
N LYS A 58 -2.95 4.05 17.29
CA LYS A 58 -2.81 4.47 18.68
C LYS A 58 -1.40 4.20 19.22
N LEU A 59 -0.82 3.04 18.91
CA LEU A 59 0.55 2.72 19.29
C LEU A 59 1.56 3.70 18.68
N ARG A 60 1.40 4.08 17.41
CA ARG A 60 2.26 5.09 16.75
C ARG A 60 2.18 6.44 17.44
N GLU A 61 0.98 6.90 17.79
CA GLU A 61 0.75 8.15 18.52
C GLU A 61 1.50 8.14 19.86
N LEU A 62 1.30 7.09 20.66
CA LEU A 62 1.96 6.93 21.96
C LEU A 62 3.49 6.87 21.83
N THR A 63 3.99 6.22 20.77
CA THR A 63 5.43 6.14 20.50
C THR A 63 6.03 7.52 20.18
N LEU A 64 5.34 8.30 19.35
CA LEU A 64 5.76 9.66 19.01
C LEU A 64 5.73 10.57 20.24
N GLN A 65 4.73 10.42 21.10
CA GLN A 65 4.66 11.13 22.37
C GLN A 65 5.83 10.75 23.28
N ALA A 66 6.10 9.46 23.49
CA ALA A 66 7.22 8.98 24.28
C ALA A 66 8.57 9.49 23.72
N TYR A 67 8.71 9.56 22.40
CA TYR A 67 9.89 10.14 21.75
C TYR A 67 10.00 11.66 21.99
N ALA A 68 8.89 12.40 21.93
CA ALA A 68 8.90 13.83 22.21
C ALA A 68 9.30 14.14 23.65
N GLU A 69 8.92 13.28 24.61
CA GLU A 69 9.23 13.44 26.02
C GLU A 69 10.66 12.99 26.38
N THR A 70 11.13 11.87 25.82
CA THR A 70 12.38 11.21 26.25
C THR A 70 13.52 11.31 25.24
N GLY A 71 13.23 11.57 23.97
CA GLY A 71 14.17 11.44 22.86
C GLY A 71 14.58 9.99 22.54
N ASN A 72 14.02 8.99 23.22
CA ASN A 72 14.37 7.58 22.99
C ASN A 72 13.75 7.07 21.69
N LYS A 73 14.59 6.64 20.74
CA LYS A 73 14.16 6.12 19.43
C LYS A 73 13.65 4.68 19.47
N SER A 74 13.78 4.00 20.60
CA SER A 74 13.31 2.62 20.81
C SER A 74 12.76 2.52 22.23
N PRO A 75 11.55 3.05 22.49
CA PRO A 75 11.00 3.09 23.84
C PRO A 75 10.70 1.69 24.38
N VAL A 76 10.25 0.77 23.53
CA VAL A 76 9.93 -0.63 23.88
C VAL A 76 10.29 -1.54 22.70
N ASN A 77 10.63 -2.80 22.96
CA ASN A 77 10.89 -3.78 21.92
C ASN A 77 9.70 -3.92 20.95
N GLY A 78 10.00 -4.02 19.65
CA GLY A 78 8.98 -4.07 18.60
C GLY A 78 8.50 -2.70 18.11
N VAL A 79 8.91 -1.60 18.76
CA VAL A 79 8.52 -0.24 18.37
C VAL A 79 9.75 0.66 18.26
N GLY A 80 9.80 1.49 17.22
CA GLY A 80 10.92 2.39 16.98
C GLY A 80 10.54 3.70 16.32
N ILE A 81 11.50 4.62 16.26
CA ILE A 81 11.39 5.91 15.59
C ILE A 81 12.47 6.01 14.52
N ARG A 82 12.05 6.30 13.29
CA ARG A 82 12.94 6.71 12.20
C ARG A 82 12.76 8.18 11.89
N GLU A 83 13.84 8.89 11.59
CA GLU A 83 13.76 10.26 11.08
C GLU A 83 13.68 10.21 9.55
N ARG A 84 12.57 10.68 8.98
CA ARG A 84 12.47 10.89 7.54
C ARG A 84 12.89 12.30 7.20
N THR A 85 13.82 12.43 6.26
CA THR A 85 14.17 13.72 5.67
C THR A 85 13.08 14.16 4.70
N ILE A 86 12.52 15.34 4.94
CA ILE A 86 11.57 16.01 4.07
C ILE A 86 12.28 17.19 3.42
N LEU A 87 12.11 17.32 2.12
CA LEU A 87 12.63 18.41 1.31
C LEU A 87 11.44 19.24 0.83
N THR A 88 11.37 20.49 1.28
CA THR A 88 10.35 21.44 0.83
C THR A 88 10.99 22.46 -0.09
N TYR A 89 10.49 22.56 -1.31
CA TYR A 89 11.00 23.48 -2.33
C TYR A 89 9.90 23.84 -3.33
N ASP A 90 10.00 25.03 -3.93
CA ASP A 90 9.16 25.41 -5.06
C ASP A 90 9.64 24.70 -6.33
N ASN A 91 8.73 24.04 -7.04
CA ASN A 91 9.08 23.21 -8.19
C ASN A 91 9.67 24.04 -9.34
N LYS A 92 9.17 25.26 -9.56
CA LYS A 92 9.65 26.15 -10.62
C LYS A 92 11.05 26.66 -10.30
N VAL A 93 11.29 27.08 -9.06
CA VAL A 93 12.63 27.51 -8.60
C VAL A 93 13.63 26.36 -8.68
N ALA A 94 13.24 25.15 -8.26
CA ALA A 94 14.08 23.95 -8.37
C ALA A 94 14.43 23.61 -9.83
N PHE A 95 13.48 23.77 -10.75
CA PHE A 95 13.72 23.55 -12.17
C PHE A 95 14.63 24.60 -12.79
N ASP A 96 14.45 25.87 -12.45
CA ASP A 96 15.32 26.96 -12.93
C ASP A 96 16.76 26.79 -12.41
N TRP A 97 16.92 26.37 -11.15
CA TRP A 97 18.21 25.98 -10.60
C TRP A 97 18.82 24.79 -11.33
N ALA A 98 18.03 23.73 -11.60
CA ALA A 98 18.51 22.54 -12.31
C ALA A 98 18.96 22.85 -13.74
N LYS A 99 18.28 23.78 -14.44
CA LYS A 99 18.72 24.29 -15.74
C LYS A 99 20.05 25.02 -15.65
N ALA A 100 20.23 25.91 -14.67
CA ALA A 100 21.48 26.64 -14.47
C ALA A 100 22.67 25.69 -14.20
N HIS A 101 22.41 24.59 -13.50
CA HIS A 101 23.41 23.55 -13.20
C HIS A 101 23.51 22.47 -14.28
N LYS A 102 22.81 22.64 -15.41
CA LYS A 102 22.79 21.70 -16.55
C LYS A 102 22.39 20.27 -16.18
N LEU A 103 21.54 20.12 -15.16
CA LEU A 103 21.19 18.81 -14.59
C LEU A 103 20.13 18.06 -15.42
N ALA A 104 19.27 18.73 -16.20
CA ALA A 104 18.37 18.08 -17.18
C ALA A 104 17.49 19.06 -17.99
N LEU A 105 16.86 18.57 -19.07
CA LEU A 105 15.80 19.24 -19.84
C LEU A 105 14.45 19.33 -19.07
N LYS A 106 14.27 18.48 -18.05
CA LYS A 106 13.13 18.41 -17.12
C LYS A 106 13.66 18.13 -15.71
N LEU A 107 13.00 18.59 -14.64
CA LEU A 107 13.46 18.29 -13.28
C LEU A 107 13.37 16.78 -13.01
N ASP A 108 14.50 16.09 -12.92
CA ASP A 108 14.57 14.75 -12.35
C ASP A 108 14.62 14.90 -10.82
N THR A 109 13.46 14.73 -10.19
CA THR A 109 13.30 14.95 -8.74
C THR A 109 14.20 14.04 -7.92
N LYS A 110 14.44 12.79 -8.32
CA LYS A 110 15.31 11.88 -7.56
C LYS A 110 16.76 12.35 -7.58
N THR A 111 17.25 12.71 -8.75
CA THR A 111 18.62 13.20 -8.92
C THR A 111 18.80 14.55 -8.22
N PHE A 112 17.84 15.47 -8.39
CA PHE A 112 17.82 16.74 -7.67
C PHE A 112 17.83 16.56 -6.15
N GLU A 113 16.90 15.76 -5.60
CA GLU A 113 16.81 15.50 -4.17
C GLU A 113 18.07 14.82 -3.60
N SER A 114 18.75 13.99 -4.39
CA SER A 114 20.03 13.40 -4.00
C SER A 114 21.14 14.44 -3.90
N ILE A 115 21.19 15.42 -4.81
CA ILE A 115 22.20 16.48 -4.84
C ILE A 115 21.96 17.47 -3.69
N VAL A 116 20.72 17.96 -3.55
CA VAL A 116 20.39 18.98 -2.54
C VAL A 116 20.44 18.44 -1.11
N LYS A 117 20.38 17.11 -0.91
CA LYS A 117 20.67 16.50 0.40
C LYS A 117 22.13 16.64 0.81
N ALA A 118 23.05 16.64 -0.15
CA ALA A 118 24.48 16.79 0.11
C ALA A 118 24.90 18.26 0.18
N ASP A 119 24.33 19.10 -0.70
CA ASP A 119 24.61 20.53 -0.77
C ASP A 119 23.28 21.31 -1.01
N PRO A 120 22.56 21.68 0.06
CA PRO A 120 21.24 22.30 -0.05
C PRO A 120 21.32 23.74 -0.56
N PRO A 121 20.67 24.06 -1.70
CA PRO A 121 20.48 25.43 -2.14
C PRO A 121 19.61 26.21 -1.13
N SER A 122 19.78 27.54 -1.08
CA SER A 122 19.07 28.40 -0.12
C SER A 122 17.55 28.39 -0.23
N PHE A 123 16.98 27.90 -1.34
CA PHE A 123 15.53 27.79 -1.55
C PHE A 123 14.96 26.42 -1.14
N VAL A 124 15.81 25.48 -0.71
CA VAL A 124 15.40 24.15 -0.25
C VAL A 124 15.45 24.12 1.27
N THR A 125 14.32 23.83 1.90
CA THR A 125 14.25 23.60 3.34
C THR A 125 14.30 22.10 3.61
N ILE A 126 15.30 21.66 4.38
CA ILE A 126 15.42 20.27 4.84
C ILE A 126 14.89 20.18 6.27
N THR A 127 13.82 19.41 6.47
CA THR A 127 13.32 19.08 7.80
C THR A 127 13.45 17.58 8.06
N LYS A 128 13.51 17.21 9.34
CA LYS A 128 13.45 15.81 9.77
C LYS A 128 12.16 15.60 10.53
N GLU A 129 11.35 14.67 10.06
CA GLU A 129 10.12 14.29 10.73
C GLU A 129 10.28 12.91 11.37
N PRO A 130 10.04 12.75 12.69
CA PRO A 130 10.03 11.44 13.32
C PRO A 130 8.81 10.64 12.87
N ILE A 131 9.02 9.38 12.52
CA ILE A 131 7.99 8.43 12.12
C ILE A 131 8.09 7.22 13.02
N ALA A 132 6.99 6.86 13.69
CA ALA A 132 6.90 5.60 14.43
C ALA A 132 6.85 4.40 13.47
N THR A 133 7.63 3.38 13.81
CA THR A 133 7.71 2.10 13.12
C THR A 133 7.33 0.99 14.10
N ILE A 134 6.53 0.05 13.62
CA ILE A 134 6.10 -1.13 14.38
C ILE A 134 6.65 -2.36 13.66
N ALA A 135 7.25 -3.29 14.40
CA ALA A 135 7.75 -4.55 13.86
C ALA A 135 6.59 -5.43 13.37
N THR A 136 6.79 -6.15 12.26
CA THR A 136 5.78 -7.05 11.69
C THR A 136 5.42 -8.19 12.64
N GLU A 137 6.38 -8.65 13.44
CA GLU A 137 6.16 -9.64 14.49
C GLU A 137 6.29 -8.95 15.85
N LEU A 138 5.19 -8.87 16.58
CA LEU A 138 5.15 -8.40 17.96
C LEU A 138 4.93 -9.57 18.90
N LYS A 139 5.63 -9.55 20.03
CA LYS A 139 5.37 -10.46 21.15
C LYS A 139 4.58 -9.70 22.22
N LEU A 140 3.79 -10.44 22.99
CA LEU A 140 3.18 -9.88 24.19
C LEU A 140 4.30 -9.42 25.14
N VAL A 141 4.20 -8.18 25.62
CA VAL A 141 5.15 -7.58 26.55
C VAL A 141 4.45 -7.52 27.91
N GLU A 142 5.05 -8.09 28.95
CA GLU A 142 4.55 -7.94 30.32
C GLU A 142 5.03 -6.59 30.90
N GLU A 143 4.22 -5.97 31.77
CA GLU A 143 4.58 -4.70 32.42
C GLU A 143 5.90 -4.84 33.20
N GLY A 144 6.97 -4.20 32.70
CA GLY A 144 8.29 -4.19 33.33
C GLY A 144 9.43 -4.77 32.49
N ASP A 145 9.15 -5.29 31.29
CA ASP A 145 10.19 -5.78 30.37
C ASP A 145 10.89 -4.61 29.66
N ASN A 146 11.76 -3.92 30.40
CA ASN A 146 12.77 -3.02 29.83
C ASN A 146 13.92 -3.90 29.34
N GLY A 147 13.79 -4.41 28.10
CA GLY A 147 14.88 -5.10 27.41
C GLY A 147 16.17 -4.29 27.35
#